data_AF-A0A7C3RDQ7-F1
#
_entry.id   AF-A0A7C3RDQ7-F1
#
_cell.length_a   1.000
_cell.length_b   1.000
_cell.length_c   1.000
_cell.angle_alpha   90.00
_cell.angle_beta   90.00
_cell.angle_gamma   90.00
#
_symmetry.space_group_name_H-M   'P 1'
#
loop_
_entity.id
_entity.type
_entity.pdbx_description
1 polymer ?
#
loop_
_entity_poly.entity_id
_entity_poly.type
_entity_poly.pdbx_seq_one_letter_code
_entity_poly.pdbx_strand_id
1 'polypeptide(L)'
;MMPKEKKEKEETKEERLKEVKEFSKKILEKYGKYIKCIVMMGSVAREEFKPKSDIDIFVVLDDTSFKITPEQQEKIDEDLEKMAEKISEKISVQPSYTLTEFWDYARVCHPIIYNFIKEGIPIYDTGFFAPVKKLLEMGRIPATREAIESYMEGAPKKIMRAKTVKLLMLAEDCYYAMLNTAQAVLMFMGLAPPVPSKAYDDVKKFLVEPGILEPEYAEWLKEIIEIRKKIEHKELTDVSGAFVDEWIGKAEKFVEKMFGLLNALELRKKEKILERTHEVMHKAAITALKTLKKMPEKEEEVPAVFKKEFIDSKLIEPYYADIWQKIENMKKLADEKKIAEIPDKEVYEMREYVRKLIRDLAKVLKEKEVKEEEK
;
A
#
# COMPACT_ATOMS: atom_id res chain seq x y z
N MET A 1 -12.48 85.61 -3.52
CA MET A 1 -11.38 84.69 -3.16
C MET A 1 -11.95 83.66 -2.19
N MET A 2 -12.21 82.43 -2.66
CA MET A 2 -12.49 81.31 -1.77
C MET A 2 -11.15 80.73 -1.29
N PRO A 3 -11.01 80.33 -0.02
CA PRO A 3 -9.75 79.77 0.48
C PRO A 3 -9.47 78.44 -0.23
N LYS A 4 -8.23 78.29 -0.72
CA LYS A 4 -7.73 77.00 -1.22
C LYS A 4 -7.77 75.99 -0.07
N GLU A 5 -8.60 74.96 -0.19
CA GLU A 5 -8.49 73.77 0.65
C GLU A 5 -7.07 73.21 0.53
N LYS A 6 -6.35 73.19 1.65
CA LYS A 6 -5.10 72.45 1.76
C LYS A 6 -5.45 70.98 1.56
N LYS A 7 -5.03 70.39 0.44
CA LYS A 7 -5.00 68.92 0.31
C LYS A 7 -4.04 68.39 1.38
N GLU A 8 -4.59 67.81 2.44
CA GLU A 8 -3.84 67.02 3.41
C GLU A 8 -3.10 65.92 2.66
N LYS A 9 -1.81 65.75 2.95
CA LYS A 9 -0.97 64.72 2.35
C LYS A 9 -1.51 63.37 2.83
N GLU A 10 -1.90 62.50 1.91
CA GLU A 10 -2.39 61.16 2.27
C GLU A 10 -1.24 60.38 2.93
N GLU A 11 -1.40 60.12 4.22
CA GLU A 11 -0.44 59.40 5.03
C GLU A 11 -0.44 57.92 4.65
N THR A 12 0.76 57.37 4.46
CA THR A 12 0.96 56.01 3.97
C THR A 12 0.70 54.98 5.07
N LYS A 13 0.36 53.75 4.68
CA LYS A 13 0.27 52.60 5.61
C LYS A 13 1.55 52.42 6.42
N GLU A 14 2.71 52.72 5.83
CA GLU A 14 4.01 52.64 6.51
C GLU A 14 4.17 53.68 7.62
N GLU A 15 3.69 54.90 7.43
CA GLU A 15 3.72 55.96 8.46
C GLU A 15 2.85 55.57 9.66
N ARG A 16 1.62 55.11 9.40
CA ARG A 16 0.74 54.57 10.46
C ARG A 16 1.36 53.38 11.20
N LEU A 17 2.00 52.48 10.48
CA LEU A 17 2.68 51.33 11.09
C LEU A 17 3.85 51.77 11.99
N LYS A 18 4.53 52.88 11.69
CA LYS A 18 5.58 53.43 12.56
C LYS A 18 4.99 53.93 13.87
N GLU A 19 3.87 54.65 13.83
CA GLU A 19 3.16 55.11 15.04
C GLU A 19 2.73 53.92 15.90
N VAL A 20 2.15 52.88 15.30
CA VAL A 20 1.73 51.65 15.99
C VAL A 20 2.92 50.91 16.61
N LYS A 21 4.08 50.88 15.94
CA LYS A 21 5.31 50.27 16.48
C LYS A 21 5.88 51.08 17.64
N GLU A 22 5.84 52.41 17.57
CA GLU A 22 6.24 53.27 18.68
C GLU A 22 5.32 53.07 19.89
N PHE A 23 4.01 53.01 19.66
CA PHE A 23 3.01 52.73 20.68
C PHE A 23 3.25 51.38 21.34
N SER A 24 3.39 50.32 20.54
CA SER A 24 3.73 48.98 21.01
C SER A 24 5.00 48.97 21.88
N LYS A 25 6.06 49.69 21.46
CA LYS A 25 7.30 49.80 22.25
C LYS A 25 7.05 50.42 23.63
N LYS A 26 6.30 51.53 23.73
CA LYS A 26 6.00 52.19 25.03
C LYS A 26 5.15 51.30 25.94
N ILE A 27 4.20 50.57 25.37
CA ILE A 27 3.41 49.57 26.12
C ILE A 27 4.34 48.52 26.71
N LEU A 28 5.23 47.95 25.89
CA LEU A 28 6.13 46.88 26.31
C LEU A 28 7.16 47.33 27.35
N GLU A 29 7.65 48.58 27.28
CA GLU A 29 8.55 49.15 28.28
C GLU A 29 7.92 49.22 29.68
N LYS A 30 6.61 49.54 29.76
CA LYS A 30 5.90 49.67 31.05
C LYS A 30 5.24 48.37 31.52
N TYR A 31 4.61 47.65 30.60
CA TYR A 31 3.71 46.53 30.88
C TYR A 31 4.13 45.19 30.27
N GLY A 32 5.27 45.12 29.57
CA GLY A 32 5.64 43.97 28.72
C GLY A 32 5.54 42.59 29.37
N LYS A 33 5.78 42.46 30.69
CA LYS A 33 5.61 41.18 31.40
C LYS A 33 4.17 40.66 31.41
N TYR A 34 3.18 41.55 31.35
CA TYR A 34 1.77 41.22 31.35
C TYR A 34 1.19 41.07 29.95
N ILE A 35 1.91 41.51 28.90
CA ILE A 35 1.36 41.60 27.55
C ILE A 35 1.59 40.28 26.80
N LYS A 36 0.51 39.63 26.38
CA LYS A 36 0.58 38.41 25.56
C LYS A 36 0.70 38.73 24.07
N CYS A 37 -0.10 39.68 23.60
CA CYS A 37 -0.02 40.22 22.25
C CYS A 37 -0.58 41.65 22.17
N ILE A 38 -0.16 42.37 21.14
CA ILE A 38 -0.70 43.67 20.71
C ILE A 38 -1.06 43.51 19.24
N VAL A 39 -2.32 43.73 18.92
CA VAL A 39 -2.87 43.42 17.59
C VAL A 39 -3.55 44.65 17.01
N MET A 40 -3.15 44.99 15.79
CA MET A 40 -3.80 46.04 15.00
C MET A 40 -4.96 45.45 14.22
N MET A 41 -6.07 46.17 14.22
CA MET A 41 -7.36 45.77 13.66
C MET A 41 -7.89 46.81 12.67
N GLY A 42 -9.12 46.58 12.21
CA GLY A 42 -9.91 47.59 11.51
C GLY A 42 -9.47 47.84 10.08
N SER A 43 -9.87 48.99 9.56
CA SER A 43 -9.68 49.35 8.15
C SER A 43 -8.20 49.39 7.73
N VAL A 44 -7.29 49.69 8.66
CA VAL A 44 -5.84 49.71 8.40
C VAL A 44 -5.29 48.30 8.23
N ALA A 45 -5.76 47.35 9.04
CA ALA A 45 -5.41 45.94 8.89
C ALA A 45 -5.95 45.35 7.57
N ARG A 46 -7.14 45.76 7.15
CA ARG A 46 -7.77 45.32 5.88
C ARG A 46 -7.29 46.05 4.62
N GLU A 47 -6.44 47.08 4.76
CA GLU A 47 -6.02 47.95 3.65
C GLU A 47 -7.16 48.76 3.00
N GLU A 48 -8.25 49.00 3.73
CA GLU A 48 -9.44 49.73 3.29
C GLU A 48 -9.56 51.11 3.97
N PHE A 49 -8.48 51.59 4.58
CA PHE A 49 -8.49 52.82 5.38
C PHE A 49 -8.53 54.08 4.51
N LYS A 50 -9.26 55.08 5.00
CA LYS A 50 -9.32 56.44 4.43
C LYS A 50 -8.35 57.36 5.20
N PRO A 51 -8.02 58.56 4.68
CA PRO A 51 -7.12 59.48 5.35
C PRO A 51 -7.51 59.82 6.80
N LYS A 52 -8.81 59.83 7.10
CA LYS A 52 -9.37 60.09 8.44
C LYS A 52 -9.66 58.82 9.26
N SER A 53 -9.32 57.64 8.77
CA SER A 53 -9.58 56.39 9.50
C SER A 53 -8.66 56.26 10.70
N ASP A 54 -9.22 55.81 11.82
CA ASP A 54 -8.48 55.46 13.03
C ASP A 54 -7.70 54.14 12.85
N ILE A 55 -6.74 53.93 13.75
CA ILE A 55 -5.94 52.71 13.88
C ILE A 55 -6.42 51.98 15.13
N ASP A 56 -7.29 50.99 14.94
CA ASP A 56 -7.81 50.18 16.04
C ASP A 56 -6.74 49.22 16.55
N ILE A 57 -6.50 49.22 17.87
CA ILE A 57 -5.57 48.31 18.53
C ILE A 57 -6.24 47.68 19.73
N PHE A 58 -6.08 46.38 19.92
CA PHE A 58 -6.38 45.74 21.20
C PHE A 58 -5.16 45.03 21.75
N VAL A 59 -5.18 44.82 23.05
CA VAL A 59 -4.11 44.20 23.82
C VAL A 59 -4.67 43.01 24.57
N VAL A 60 -3.92 41.91 24.62
CA VAL A 60 -4.26 40.75 25.46
C VAL A 60 -3.28 40.68 26.63
N LEU A 61 -3.82 40.62 27.84
CA LEU A 61 -3.06 40.53 29.09
C LEU A 61 -3.00 39.08 29.60
N ASP A 62 -1.83 38.63 30.04
CA ASP A 62 -1.64 37.28 30.60
C ASP A 62 -2.02 37.25 32.08
N ASP A 63 -3.31 37.04 32.33
CA ASP A 63 -3.87 36.83 33.67
C ASP A 63 -3.67 35.39 34.19
N THR A 64 -3.12 34.49 33.37
CA THR A 64 -2.82 33.10 33.76
C THR A 64 -1.47 32.98 34.46
N SER A 65 -0.51 33.82 34.07
CA SER A 65 0.81 33.92 34.71
C SER A 65 0.83 34.94 35.86
N PHE A 66 -0.08 35.92 35.84
CA PHE A 66 -0.14 37.00 36.82
C PHE A 66 -1.58 37.26 37.25
N LYS A 67 -1.82 37.46 38.54
CA LYS A 67 -3.16 37.88 38.98
C LYS A 67 -3.40 39.35 38.57
N ILE A 68 -4.34 39.55 37.66
CA ILE A 68 -4.79 40.87 37.21
C ILE A 68 -6.21 41.08 37.76
N THR A 69 -6.38 42.10 38.59
CA THR A 69 -7.69 42.51 39.12
C THR A 69 -8.38 43.47 38.15
N PRO A 70 -9.72 43.60 38.18
CA PRO A 70 -10.44 44.56 37.34
C PRO A 70 -9.90 45.99 37.48
N GLU A 71 -9.59 46.44 38.69
CA GLU A 71 -9.06 47.78 38.94
C GLU A 71 -7.65 47.95 38.34
N GLN A 72 -6.87 46.88 38.28
CA GLN A 72 -5.56 46.89 37.59
C GLN A 72 -5.72 46.93 36.07
N GLN A 73 -6.70 46.20 35.52
CA GLN A 73 -7.00 46.20 34.09
C GLN A 73 -7.50 47.57 33.64
N GLU A 74 -8.46 48.17 34.33
CA GLU A 74 -8.94 49.53 34.06
C GLU A 74 -7.81 50.56 34.10
N LYS A 75 -6.92 50.47 35.09
CA LYS A 75 -5.74 51.34 35.16
C LYS A 75 -4.76 51.13 34.00
N ILE A 76 -4.60 49.89 33.53
CA ILE A 76 -3.80 49.60 32.34
C ILE A 76 -4.47 50.24 31.13
N ASP A 77 -5.77 50.04 30.94
CA ASP A 77 -6.54 50.60 29.81
C ASP A 77 -6.46 52.13 29.77
N GLU A 78 -6.67 52.82 30.89
CA GLU A 78 -6.50 54.28 30.99
C GLU A 78 -5.09 54.74 30.61
N ASP A 79 -4.07 53.97 30.99
CA ASP A 79 -2.69 54.28 30.65
C ASP A 79 -2.39 54.03 29.17
N LEU A 80 -3.00 53.00 28.57
CA LEU A 80 -2.89 52.73 27.13
C LEU A 80 -3.51 53.87 26.32
N GLU A 81 -4.69 54.35 26.71
CA GLU A 81 -5.35 55.51 26.09
C GLU A 81 -4.48 56.77 26.18
N LYS A 82 -3.99 57.12 27.38
CA LYS A 82 -3.10 58.27 27.59
C LYS A 82 -1.78 58.15 26.81
N MET A 83 -1.29 56.93 26.59
CA MET A 83 -0.11 56.70 25.75
C MET A 83 -0.42 56.85 24.26
N ALA A 84 -1.58 56.39 23.81
CA ALA A 84 -2.04 56.52 22.43
C ALA A 84 -2.20 57.99 22.05
N GLU A 85 -2.92 58.79 22.85
CA GLU A 85 -3.13 60.22 22.63
C GLU A 85 -1.83 61.01 22.49
N LYS A 86 -0.80 60.64 23.27
CA LYS A 86 0.53 61.29 23.22
C LYS A 86 1.32 60.97 21.96
N ILE A 87 1.01 59.86 21.29
CA ILE A 87 1.72 59.40 20.09
C ILE A 87 0.99 59.85 18.84
N SER A 88 -0.32 59.61 18.78
CA SER A 88 -1.15 59.92 17.63
C SER A 88 -2.62 59.92 18.02
N GLU A 89 -3.34 60.98 17.69
CA GLU A 89 -4.80 61.08 17.87
C GLU A 89 -5.58 60.03 17.05
N LYS A 90 -4.92 59.36 16.10
CA LYS A 90 -5.53 58.33 15.26
C LYS A 90 -5.51 56.94 15.90
N ILE A 91 -4.72 56.71 16.94
CA ILE A 91 -4.67 55.41 17.60
C ILE A 91 -5.88 55.28 18.52
N SER A 92 -6.77 54.35 18.19
CA SER A 92 -7.94 54.00 18.99
C SER A 92 -7.66 52.68 19.69
N VAL A 93 -7.48 52.74 21.01
CA VAL A 93 -7.25 51.55 21.83
C VAL A 93 -8.60 51.00 22.29
N GLN A 94 -8.88 49.76 21.93
CA GLN A 94 -10.02 49.02 22.45
C GLN A 94 -9.70 48.50 23.86
N PRO A 95 -10.69 48.32 24.75
CA PRO A 95 -10.47 47.72 26.06
C PRO A 95 -9.64 46.44 25.96
N SER A 96 -8.66 46.30 26.86
CA SER A 96 -7.82 45.11 26.87
C SER A 96 -8.64 43.87 27.25
N TYR A 97 -8.25 42.72 26.69
CA TYR A 97 -8.82 41.43 27.07
C TYR A 97 -7.82 40.70 27.94
N THR A 98 -8.29 40.01 28.98
CA THR A 98 -7.45 39.01 29.63
C THR A 98 -7.34 37.76 28.76
N LEU A 99 -6.29 36.96 28.96
CA LEU A 99 -6.07 35.74 28.20
C LEU A 99 -7.21 34.75 28.45
N THR A 100 -7.68 34.64 29.67
CA THR A 100 -8.84 33.79 30.01
C THR A 100 -10.13 34.28 29.34
N GLU A 101 -10.42 35.58 29.40
CA GLU A 101 -11.60 36.18 28.76
C GLU A 101 -11.57 36.01 27.22
N PHE A 102 -10.41 36.23 26.60
CA PHE A 102 -10.23 35.99 25.16
C PHE A 102 -10.60 34.54 24.81
N TRP A 103 -10.15 33.57 25.59
CA TRP A 103 -10.48 32.16 25.37
C TRP A 103 -11.94 31.84 25.67
N ASP A 104 -12.55 32.46 26.68
CA ASP A 104 -13.98 32.30 26.97
C ASP A 104 -14.84 32.69 25.77
N TYR A 105 -14.53 33.83 25.15
CA TYR A 105 -15.17 34.27 23.92
C TYR A 105 -14.80 33.43 22.69
N ALA A 106 -13.53 33.06 22.53
CA ALA A 106 -13.07 32.26 21.40
C ALA A 106 -13.75 30.86 21.38
N ARG A 107 -13.92 30.24 22.56
CA ARG A 107 -14.57 28.92 22.70
C ARG A 107 -16.02 28.89 22.25
N VAL A 108 -16.73 30.03 22.38
CA VAL A 108 -18.13 30.17 21.95
C VAL A 108 -18.26 30.86 20.59
N CYS A 109 -17.13 31.05 19.88
CA CYS A 109 -17.07 31.76 18.59
C CYS A 109 -17.73 33.14 18.64
N HIS A 110 -17.48 33.89 19.71
CA HIS A 110 -18.03 35.23 19.85
C HIS A 110 -17.62 36.09 18.64
N PRO A 111 -18.57 36.79 17.96
CA PRO A 111 -18.28 37.48 16.70
C PRO A 111 -17.13 38.49 16.77
N ILE A 112 -16.96 39.15 17.91
CA ILE A 112 -15.88 40.14 18.13
C ILE A 112 -14.51 39.46 18.09
N ILE A 113 -14.27 38.46 18.94
CA ILE A 113 -12.98 37.76 18.99
C ILE A 113 -12.71 37.00 17.68
N TYR A 114 -13.75 36.45 17.06
CA TYR A 114 -13.62 35.83 15.75
C TYR A 114 -13.11 36.82 14.68
N ASN A 115 -13.73 38.00 14.58
CA ASN A 115 -13.26 39.05 13.66
C ASN A 115 -11.86 39.53 14.01
N PHE A 116 -11.53 39.61 15.30
CA PHE A 116 -10.19 39.94 15.77
C PHE A 116 -9.15 38.96 15.26
N ILE A 117 -9.34 37.67 15.49
CA ILE A 117 -8.43 36.62 15.02
C ILE A 117 -8.30 36.66 13.49
N LYS A 118 -9.43 36.81 12.79
CA LYS A 118 -9.49 36.77 11.32
C LYS A 118 -8.73 37.93 10.68
N GLU A 119 -9.03 39.16 11.09
CA GLU A 119 -8.53 40.36 10.41
C GLU A 119 -7.25 40.91 11.06
N GLY A 120 -7.00 40.55 12.31
CA GLY A 120 -5.93 41.15 13.10
C GLY A 120 -4.53 40.89 12.58
N ILE A 121 -3.71 41.93 12.65
CA ILE A 121 -2.29 41.90 12.35
C ILE A 121 -1.53 42.02 13.68
N PRO A 122 -0.84 40.96 14.14
CA PRO A 122 -0.04 41.04 15.35
C PRO A 122 1.14 41.99 15.14
N ILE A 123 1.23 43.01 15.98
CA ILE A 123 2.35 43.95 16.04
C ILE A 123 3.40 43.43 17.02
N TYR A 124 2.92 42.83 18.11
CA TYR A 124 3.72 42.09 19.07
C TYR A 124 2.96 40.81 19.44
N ASP A 125 3.65 39.68 19.51
CA ASP A 125 3.06 38.41 19.90
C ASP A 125 4.12 37.52 20.56
N THR A 126 3.75 36.91 21.68
CA THR A 126 4.60 35.95 22.41
C THR A 126 4.43 34.51 21.90
N GLY A 127 3.83 34.33 20.71
CA GLY A 127 3.49 33.04 20.13
C GLY A 127 2.08 32.55 20.51
N PHE A 128 1.17 33.46 20.80
CA PHE A 128 -0.22 33.17 21.14
C PHE A 128 -1.15 33.47 19.96
N PHE A 129 -1.13 34.70 19.46
CA PHE A 129 -2.13 35.18 18.52
C PHE A 129 -1.91 34.64 17.10
N ALA A 130 -0.67 34.65 16.61
CA ALA A 130 -0.36 34.18 15.26
C ALA A 130 -0.67 32.68 15.06
N PRO A 131 -0.36 31.77 16.01
CA PRO A 131 -0.83 30.39 15.94
C PRO A 131 -2.35 30.23 15.95
N VAL A 132 -3.07 31.00 16.78
CA VAL A 132 -4.55 30.97 16.81
C VAL A 132 -5.13 31.41 15.46
N LYS A 133 -4.58 32.46 14.84
CA LYS A 133 -4.95 32.88 13.49
C LYS A 133 -4.72 31.79 12.44
N LYS A 134 -3.56 31.13 12.46
CA LYS A 134 -3.31 29.99 11.56
C LYS A 134 -4.27 28.83 11.79
N LEU A 135 -4.63 28.54 13.04
CA LEU A 135 -5.62 27.50 13.35
C LEU A 135 -7.00 27.87 12.79
N LEU A 136 -7.38 29.15 12.83
CA LEU A 136 -8.60 29.63 12.20
C LEU A 136 -8.57 29.39 10.69
N GLU A 137 -7.49 29.82 10.01
CA GLU A 137 -7.31 29.68 8.55
C GLU A 137 -7.32 28.19 8.12
N MET A 138 -6.80 27.30 8.95
CA MET A 138 -6.84 25.85 8.72
C MET A 138 -8.21 25.21 9.01
N GLY A 139 -9.22 25.98 9.42
CA GLY A 139 -10.53 25.49 9.82
C GLY A 139 -10.51 24.62 11.08
N ARG A 140 -9.56 24.83 11.98
CA ARG A 140 -9.38 24.06 13.23
C ARG A 140 -10.16 24.62 14.41
N ILE A 141 -10.66 25.85 14.31
CA ILE A 141 -11.56 26.43 15.32
C ILE A 141 -13.00 25.99 14.97
N PRO A 142 -13.69 25.22 15.83
CA PRO A 142 -15.05 24.75 15.56
C PRO A 142 -16.03 25.91 15.31
N ALA A 143 -17.17 25.63 14.67
CA ALA A 143 -18.25 26.60 14.43
C ALA A 143 -17.86 27.88 13.65
N THR A 144 -16.70 27.92 13.01
CA THR A 144 -16.32 29.01 12.09
C THR A 144 -16.62 28.66 10.63
N ARG A 145 -16.63 29.69 9.77
CA ARG A 145 -16.83 29.50 8.32
C ARG A 145 -15.73 28.63 7.71
N GLU A 146 -14.50 28.84 8.12
CA GLU A 146 -13.32 28.13 7.65
C GLU A 146 -13.39 26.64 8.04
N ALA A 147 -13.89 26.31 9.24
CA ALA A 147 -14.13 24.93 9.64
C ALA A 147 -15.22 24.27 8.78
N ILE A 148 -16.34 24.97 8.55
CA ILE A 148 -17.42 24.49 7.68
C ILE A 148 -16.88 24.22 6.26
N GLU A 149 -16.12 25.16 5.70
CA GLU A 149 -15.50 25.02 4.38
C GLU A 149 -14.52 23.84 4.34
N SER A 150 -13.68 23.67 5.36
CA SER A 150 -12.77 22.53 5.48
C SER A 150 -13.51 21.18 5.45
N TYR A 151 -14.62 21.05 6.19
CA TYR A 151 -15.47 19.85 6.14
C TYR A 151 -16.10 19.64 4.76
N MET A 152 -16.61 20.71 4.15
CA MET A 152 -17.28 20.66 2.85
C MET A 152 -16.32 20.32 1.71
N GLU A 153 -15.10 20.87 1.70
CA GLU A 153 -14.07 20.56 0.70
C GLU A 153 -13.59 19.11 0.76
N GLY A 154 -13.66 18.48 1.94
CA GLY A 154 -13.34 17.08 2.13
C GLY A 154 -14.34 16.13 1.45
N ALA A 155 -15.62 16.48 1.39
CA ALA A 155 -16.68 15.57 0.95
C ALA A 155 -16.53 15.11 -0.52
N PRO A 156 -16.34 16.01 -1.53
CA PRO A 156 -16.12 15.58 -2.91
C PRO A 156 -14.89 14.69 -3.09
N LYS A 157 -13.81 14.95 -2.35
CA LYS A 157 -12.58 14.14 -2.39
C LYS A 157 -12.84 12.71 -1.91
N LYS A 158 -13.68 12.52 -0.88
CA LYS A 158 -14.07 11.19 -0.38
C LYS A 158 -14.94 10.44 -1.40
N ILE A 159 -15.87 11.12 -2.05
CA ILE A 159 -16.70 10.52 -3.12
C ILE A 159 -15.81 10.12 -4.31
N MET A 160 -14.91 11.00 -4.74
CA MET A 160 -13.94 10.70 -5.80
C MET A 160 -13.08 9.49 -5.44
N ARG A 161 -12.57 9.41 -4.20
CA ARG A 161 -11.84 8.24 -3.71
C ARG A 161 -12.66 6.96 -3.85
N ALA A 162 -13.94 6.96 -3.47
CA ALA A 162 -14.80 5.78 -3.61
C ALA A 162 -14.93 5.33 -5.08
N LYS A 163 -15.03 6.29 -6.02
CA LYS A 163 -15.01 5.99 -7.47
C LYS A 163 -13.67 5.42 -7.92
N THR A 164 -12.56 6.01 -7.49
CA THR A 164 -11.21 5.54 -7.82
C THR A 164 -10.97 4.12 -7.30
N VAL A 165 -11.41 3.80 -6.09
CA VAL A 165 -11.24 2.45 -5.51
C VAL A 165 -11.91 1.39 -6.39
N LYS A 166 -13.11 1.63 -6.91
CA LYS A 166 -13.77 0.71 -7.85
C LYS A 166 -12.92 0.42 -9.10
N LEU A 167 -12.26 1.45 -9.64
CA LEU A 167 -11.39 1.28 -10.80
C LEU A 167 -10.12 0.48 -10.44
N LEU A 168 -9.53 0.74 -9.27
CA LEU A 168 -8.35 0.01 -8.80
C LEU A 168 -8.64 -1.48 -8.56
N MET A 169 -9.81 -1.81 -8.01
CA MET A 169 -10.24 -3.20 -7.84
C MET A 169 -10.24 -3.98 -9.17
N LEU A 170 -10.54 -3.31 -10.29
CA LEU A 170 -10.48 -3.91 -11.62
C LEU A 170 -9.05 -3.94 -12.18
N ALA A 171 -8.39 -2.78 -12.21
CA ALA A 171 -7.13 -2.57 -12.92
C ALA A 171 -5.91 -3.16 -12.22
N GLU A 172 -5.95 -3.25 -10.88
CA GLU A 172 -4.87 -3.80 -10.06
C GLU A 172 -5.27 -5.19 -9.53
N ASP A 173 -6.34 -5.27 -8.74
CA ASP A 173 -6.62 -6.49 -7.97
C ASP A 173 -7.11 -7.65 -8.86
N CYS A 174 -8.24 -7.50 -9.56
CA CYS A 174 -8.79 -8.55 -10.42
C CYS A 174 -7.86 -8.89 -11.59
N TYR A 175 -7.32 -7.86 -12.24
CA TYR A 175 -6.39 -8.01 -13.36
C TYR A 175 -5.15 -8.83 -13.00
N TYR A 176 -4.41 -8.45 -11.94
CA TYR A 176 -3.18 -9.16 -11.59
C TYR A 176 -3.46 -10.54 -11.00
N ALA A 177 -4.57 -10.74 -10.30
CA ALA A 177 -4.98 -12.06 -9.85
C ALA A 177 -5.13 -13.05 -11.02
N MET A 178 -5.81 -12.63 -12.09
CA MET A 178 -6.00 -13.44 -13.29
C MET A 178 -4.70 -13.59 -14.10
N LEU A 179 -3.97 -12.50 -14.34
CA LEU A 179 -2.74 -12.55 -15.13
C LEU A 179 -1.66 -13.42 -14.47
N ASN A 180 -1.42 -13.23 -13.16
CA ASN A 180 -0.33 -13.92 -12.47
C ASN A 180 -0.60 -15.43 -12.36
N THR A 181 -1.84 -15.84 -12.14
CA THR A 181 -2.20 -17.26 -12.07
C THR A 181 -2.09 -17.93 -13.44
N ALA A 182 -2.48 -17.25 -14.52
CA ALA A 182 -2.24 -17.73 -15.89
C ALA A 182 -0.74 -17.87 -16.20
N GLN A 183 0.06 -16.86 -15.85
CA GLN A 183 1.53 -16.89 -16.00
C GLN A 183 2.15 -18.05 -15.21
N ALA A 184 1.71 -18.30 -13.98
CA ALA A 184 2.22 -19.38 -13.14
C ALA A 184 1.98 -20.76 -13.78
N VAL A 185 0.78 -21.00 -14.33
CA VAL A 185 0.46 -22.25 -15.04
C VAL A 185 1.37 -22.42 -16.27
N LEU A 186 1.53 -21.37 -17.08
CA LEU A 186 2.41 -21.41 -18.25
C LEU A 186 3.89 -21.66 -17.87
N MET A 187 4.36 -21.01 -16.80
CA MET A 187 5.70 -21.24 -16.25
C MET A 187 5.90 -22.68 -15.79
N PHE A 188 4.90 -23.27 -15.14
CA PHE A 188 4.96 -24.67 -14.72
C PHE A 188 5.09 -25.63 -15.92
N MET A 189 4.47 -25.28 -17.05
CA MET A 189 4.62 -26.00 -18.32
C MET A 189 5.98 -25.77 -19.00
N GLY A 190 6.86 -24.96 -18.43
CA GLY A 190 8.19 -24.65 -18.94
C GLY A 190 8.23 -23.49 -19.95
N LEU A 191 7.15 -22.71 -20.04
CA LEU A 191 7.06 -21.53 -20.91
C LEU A 191 7.51 -20.28 -20.15
N ALA A 192 7.97 -19.27 -20.89
CA ALA A 192 8.22 -17.96 -20.28
C ALA A 192 6.87 -17.30 -19.92
N PRO A 193 6.78 -16.55 -18.80
CA PRO A 193 5.56 -15.84 -18.47
C PRO A 193 5.27 -14.77 -19.54
N PRO A 194 4.08 -14.77 -20.17
CA PRO A 194 3.74 -13.78 -21.18
C PRO A 194 3.68 -12.37 -20.60
N VAL A 195 4.11 -11.38 -21.38
CA VAL A 195 3.76 -9.98 -21.11
C VAL A 195 2.24 -9.78 -21.26
N PRO A 196 1.63 -8.79 -20.57
CA PRO A 196 0.18 -8.56 -20.62
C PRO A 196 -0.46 -8.58 -22.01
N SER A 197 0.20 -7.98 -23.01
CA SER A 197 -0.33 -7.90 -24.37
C SER A 197 -0.37 -9.25 -25.11
N LYS A 198 0.41 -10.24 -24.65
CA LYS A 198 0.48 -11.59 -25.23
C LYS A 198 -0.21 -12.65 -24.37
N ALA A 199 -0.65 -12.30 -23.16
CA ALA A 199 -1.19 -13.26 -22.20
C ALA A 199 -2.41 -14.00 -22.75
N TYR A 200 -3.31 -13.31 -23.46
CA TYR A 200 -4.44 -13.95 -24.13
C TYR A 200 -4.00 -14.99 -25.17
N ASP A 201 -3.10 -14.60 -26.09
CA ASP A 201 -2.65 -15.46 -27.18
C ASP A 201 -1.93 -16.71 -26.67
N ASP A 202 -1.08 -16.56 -25.65
CA ASP A 202 -0.34 -17.67 -25.07
C ASP A 202 -1.27 -18.60 -24.27
N VAL A 203 -2.20 -18.07 -23.47
CA VAL A 203 -3.22 -18.89 -22.79
C VAL A 203 -4.07 -19.65 -23.81
N LYS A 204 -4.51 -18.98 -24.88
CA LYS A 204 -5.30 -19.62 -25.93
C LYS A 204 -4.53 -20.75 -26.60
N LYS A 205 -3.30 -20.48 -27.04
CA LYS A 205 -2.46 -21.44 -27.76
C LYS A 205 -2.05 -22.64 -26.91
N PHE A 206 -1.66 -22.42 -25.66
CA PHE A 206 -1.04 -23.47 -24.84
C PHE A 206 -2.00 -24.14 -23.87
N LEU A 207 -3.13 -23.52 -23.54
CA LEU A 207 -4.12 -24.08 -22.61
C LEU A 207 -5.45 -24.38 -23.29
N VAL A 208 -5.97 -23.48 -24.14
CA VAL A 208 -7.29 -23.68 -24.77
C VAL A 208 -7.24 -24.63 -25.95
N GLU A 209 -6.36 -24.40 -26.93
CA GLU A 209 -6.24 -25.25 -28.13
C GLU A 209 -5.95 -26.73 -27.79
N PRO A 210 -5.10 -27.05 -26.79
CA PRO A 210 -4.90 -28.44 -26.35
C PRO A 210 -6.05 -29.02 -25.52
N GLY A 211 -7.10 -28.25 -25.23
CA GLY A 211 -8.26 -28.68 -24.44
C GLY A 211 -8.01 -28.76 -22.93
N ILE A 212 -6.98 -28.08 -22.41
CA ILE A 212 -6.66 -28.04 -20.98
C ILE A 212 -7.57 -27.03 -20.25
N LEU A 213 -7.91 -25.93 -20.92
CA LEU A 213 -8.72 -24.83 -20.40
C LEU A 213 -9.89 -24.52 -21.32
N GLU A 214 -11.05 -24.20 -20.76
CA GLU A 214 -12.22 -23.77 -21.50
C GLU A 214 -12.00 -22.37 -22.13
N PRO A 215 -12.46 -22.12 -23.37
CA PRO A 215 -12.23 -20.85 -24.07
C PRO A 215 -12.69 -19.59 -23.31
N GLU A 216 -13.76 -19.72 -22.51
CA GLU A 216 -14.35 -18.62 -21.74
C GLU A 216 -13.33 -17.95 -20.80
N TYR A 217 -12.46 -18.72 -20.15
CA TYR A 217 -11.43 -18.16 -19.27
C TYR A 217 -10.44 -17.28 -20.05
N ALA A 218 -10.03 -17.69 -21.25
CA ALA A 218 -9.14 -16.88 -22.08
C ALA A 218 -9.80 -15.56 -22.50
N GLU A 219 -11.09 -15.59 -22.85
CA GLU A 219 -11.83 -14.36 -23.17
C GLU A 219 -11.97 -13.44 -21.97
N TRP A 220 -12.25 -13.95 -20.76
CA TRP A 220 -12.25 -13.13 -19.55
C TRP A 220 -10.89 -12.46 -19.29
N LEU A 221 -9.79 -13.18 -19.51
CA LEU A 221 -8.44 -12.62 -19.37
C LEU A 221 -8.21 -11.48 -20.38
N LYS A 222 -8.65 -11.65 -21.63
CA LYS A 222 -8.56 -10.60 -22.66
C LYS A 222 -9.37 -9.36 -22.27
N GLU A 223 -10.61 -9.56 -21.88
CA GLU A 223 -11.52 -8.49 -21.47
C GLU A 223 -10.97 -7.67 -20.29
N ILE A 224 -10.42 -8.30 -19.25
CA ILE A 224 -9.84 -7.56 -18.11
C ILE A 224 -8.56 -6.79 -18.50
N ILE A 225 -7.75 -7.33 -19.42
CA ILE A 225 -6.59 -6.61 -19.99
C ILE A 225 -7.06 -5.33 -20.71
N GLU A 226 -8.14 -5.42 -21.48
CA GLU A 226 -8.71 -4.26 -22.18
C GLU A 226 -9.32 -3.24 -21.21
N ILE A 227 -10.03 -3.68 -20.19
CA ILE A 227 -10.57 -2.80 -19.13
C ILE A 227 -9.45 -2.04 -18.44
N ARG A 228 -8.37 -2.74 -18.05
CA ARG A 228 -7.20 -2.10 -17.43
C ARG A 228 -6.61 -1.01 -18.32
N LYS A 229 -6.41 -1.29 -19.62
CA LYS A 229 -5.89 -0.29 -20.57
C LYS A 229 -6.79 0.94 -20.67
N LYS A 230 -8.12 0.74 -20.73
CA LYS A 230 -9.09 1.86 -20.74
C LYS A 230 -9.01 2.70 -19.47
N ILE A 231 -8.78 2.09 -18.32
CA ILE A 231 -8.59 2.79 -17.04
C ILE A 231 -7.27 3.58 -17.04
N GLU A 232 -6.16 2.96 -17.46
CA GLU A 232 -4.84 3.60 -17.54
C GLU A 232 -4.85 4.82 -18.47
N HIS A 233 -5.53 4.71 -19.61
CA HIS A 233 -5.68 5.80 -20.58
C HIS A 233 -6.75 6.83 -20.19
N LYS A 234 -7.41 6.66 -19.03
CA LYS A 234 -8.51 7.51 -18.55
C LYS A 234 -9.72 7.56 -19.50
N GLU A 235 -9.89 6.55 -20.33
CA GLU A 235 -11.08 6.36 -21.16
C GLU A 235 -12.26 5.83 -20.32
N LEU A 236 -11.97 5.03 -19.28
CA LEU A 236 -12.93 4.56 -18.29
C LEU A 236 -12.64 5.19 -16.92
N THR A 237 -13.50 6.13 -16.49
CA THR A 237 -13.28 6.97 -15.30
C THR A 237 -14.29 6.72 -14.16
N ASP A 238 -15.32 5.93 -14.39
CA ASP A 238 -16.28 5.46 -13.38
C ASP A 238 -16.91 4.15 -13.87
N VAL A 239 -17.32 3.31 -12.92
CA VAL A 239 -17.97 2.01 -13.16
C VAL A 239 -19.04 1.76 -12.12
N SER A 240 -20.07 0.97 -12.41
CA SER A 240 -21.05 0.58 -11.38
C SER A 240 -20.43 -0.40 -10.37
N GLY A 241 -20.97 -0.46 -9.15
CA GLY A 241 -20.56 -1.50 -8.17
C GLY A 241 -20.84 -2.91 -8.69
N ALA A 242 -22.01 -3.11 -9.30
CA ALA A 242 -22.38 -4.40 -9.91
C ALA A 242 -21.39 -4.87 -10.98
N PHE A 243 -20.83 -3.96 -11.78
CA PHE A 243 -19.80 -4.32 -12.75
C PHE A 243 -18.49 -4.76 -12.07
N VAL A 244 -18.13 -4.13 -10.95
CA VAL A 244 -16.98 -4.56 -10.15
C VAL A 244 -17.23 -5.95 -9.55
N ASP A 245 -18.40 -6.18 -8.96
CA ASP A 245 -18.77 -7.46 -8.36
C ASP A 245 -18.78 -8.60 -9.39
N GLU A 246 -19.23 -8.33 -10.63
CA GLU A 246 -19.15 -9.27 -11.74
C GLU A 246 -17.70 -9.71 -12.01
N TRP A 247 -16.78 -8.74 -12.06
CA TRP A 247 -15.36 -8.98 -12.34
C TRP A 247 -14.64 -9.68 -11.19
N ILE A 248 -15.01 -9.39 -9.94
CA ILE A 248 -14.54 -10.15 -8.78
C ILE A 248 -14.95 -11.62 -8.94
N GLY A 249 -16.22 -11.89 -9.24
CA GLY A 249 -16.70 -13.27 -9.42
C GLY A 249 -16.04 -14.01 -10.59
N LYS A 250 -15.76 -13.31 -11.71
CA LYS A 250 -14.97 -13.86 -12.83
C LYS A 250 -13.53 -14.18 -12.41
N ALA A 251 -12.90 -13.26 -11.68
CA ALA A 251 -11.53 -13.42 -11.20
C ALA A 251 -11.41 -14.60 -10.21
N GLU A 252 -12.34 -14.73 -9.27
CA GLU A 252 -12.38 -15.86 -8.32
C GLU A 252 -12.44 -17.21 -9.04
N LYS A 253 -13.39 -17.37 -9.97
CA LYS A 253 -13.53 -18.60 -10.77
C LYS A 253 -12.28 -18.87 -11.62
N PHE A 254 -11.72 -17.83 -12.23
CA PHE A 254 -10.51 -17.95 -13.04
C PHE A 254 -9.32 -18.43 -12.19
N VAL A 255 -9.12 -17.82 -11.03
CA VAL A 255 -8.05 -18.16 -10.09
C VAL A 255 -8.21 -19.59 -9.59
N GLU A 256 -9.42 -19.99 -9.18
CA GLU A 256 -9.72 -21.37 -8.76
C GLU A 256 -9.41 -22.38 -9.88
N LYS A 257 -9.82 -22.08 -11.12
CA LYS A 257 -9.52 -22.92 -12.28
C LYS A 257 -8.01 -23.06 -12.51
N MET A 258 -7.26 -21.97 -12.43
CA MET A 258 -5.80 -22.00 -12.62
C MET A 258 -5.08 -22.79 -11.52
N PHE A 259 -5.50 -22.65 -10.25
CA PHE A 259 -4.97 -23.48 -9.16
C PHE A 259 -5.28 -24.97 -9.38
N GLY A 260 -6.50 -25.29 -9.80
CA GLY A 260 -6.90 -26.66 -10.14
C GLY A 260 -6.06 -27.25 -11.27
N LEU A 261 -5.82 -26.46 -12.33
CA LEU A 261 -4.96 -26.86 -13.44
C LEU A 261 -3.51 -27.08 -13.01
N LEU A 262 -2.95 -26.17 -12.21
CA LEU A 262 -1.58 -26.30 -11.71
C LEU A 262 -1.41 -27.60 -10.90
N ASN A 263 -2.31 -27.86 -9.96
CA ASN A 263 -2.30 -29.08 -9.17
C ASN A 263 -2.43 -30.34 -10.04
N ALA A 264 -3.33 -30.34 -11.02
CA ALA A 264 -3.47 -31.46 -11.95
C ALA A 264 -2.18 -31.72 -12.77
N LEU A 265 -1.50 -30.65 -13.21
CA LEU A 265 -0.22 -30.75 -13.91
C LEU A 265 0.91 -31.25 -13.01
N GLU A 266 0.93 -30.84 -11.73
CA GLU A 266 1.88 -31.33 -10.72
C GLU A 266 1.73 -32.82 -10.48
N LEU A 267 0.51 -33.29 -10.24
CA LEU A 267 0.22 -34.72 -10.05
C LEU A 267 0.61 -35.54 -11.28
N ARG A 268 0.30 -35.05 -12.48
CA ARG A 268 0.67 -35.75 -13.73
C ARG A 268 2.19 -35.81 -13.95
N LYS A 269 2.91 -34.73 -13.62
CA LYS A 269 4.37 -34.68 -13.70
C LYS A 269 5.00 -35.69 -12.74
N LYS A 270 4.47 -35.76 -11.52
CA LYS A 270 4.90 -36.71 -10.48
C LYS A 270 4.64 -38.16 -10.88
N GLU A 271 3.45 -38.46 -11.37
CA GLU A 271 3.09 -39.78 -11.92
C GLU A 271 4.08 -40.21 -13.01
N LYS A 272 4.34 -39.33 -13.99
CA LYS A 272 5.30 -39.60 -15.08
C LYS A 272 6.72 -39.85 -14.59
N ILE A 273 7.15 -39.16 -13.52
CA ILE A 273 8.48 -39.39 -12.93
C ILE A 273 8.52 -40.76 -12.25
N LEU A 274 7.48 -41.12 -11.52
CA LEU A 274 7.37 -42.42 -10.84
C LEU A 274 7.32 -43.57 -11.85
N GLU A 275 6.49 -43.47 -12.89
CA GLU A 275 6.40 -44.44 -13.98
C GLU A 275 7.76 -44.67 -14.64
N ARG A 276 8.45 -43.59 -15.02
CA ARG A 276 9.78 -43.69 -15.61
C ARG A 276 10.81 -44.26 -14.64
N THR A 277 10.69 -43.98 -13.35
CA THR A 277 11.58 -44.51 -12.31
C THR A 277 11.39 -46.02 -12.17
N HIS A 278 10.14 -46.48 -12.12
CA HIS A 278 9.76 -47.89 -12.11
C HIS A 278 10.27 -48.63 -13.36
N GLU A 279 10.00 -48.07 -14.55
CA GLU A 279 10.44 -48.65 -15.82
C GLU A 279 11.96 -48.79 -15.91
N VAL A 280 12.71 -47.74 -15.52
CA VAL A 280 14.18 -47.74 -15.55
C VAL A 280 14.75 -48.75 -14.55
N MET A 281 14.15 -48.87 -13.36
CA MET A 281 14.55 -49.86 -12.36
C MET A 281 14.41 -51.29 -12.89
N HIS A 282 13.25 -51.62 -13.47
CA HIS A 282 13.00 -52.93 -14.08
C HIS A 282 13.95 -53.22 -15.25
N LYS A 283 14.14 -52.27 -16.16
CA LYS A 283 15.07 -52.42 -17.30
C LYS A 283 16.52 -52.65 -16.84
N ALA A 284 16.95 -51.95 -15.78
CA ALA A 284 18.27 -52.15 -15.21
C ALA A 284 18.45 -53.57 -14.65
N ALA A 285 17.45 -54.08 -13.91
CA ALA A 285 17.45 -55.44 -13.39
C ALA A 285 17.48 -56.50 -14.51
N ILE A 286 16.63 -56.34 -15.53
CA ILE A 286 16.58 -57.25 -16.70
C ILE A 286 17.94 -57.27 -17.41
N THR A 287 18.53 -56.10 -17.63
CA THR A 287 19.83 -56.00 -18.31
C THR A 287 20.91 -56.71 -17.50
N ALA A 288 20.96 -56.48 -16.19
CA ALA A 288 21.94 -57.10 -15.31
C ALA A 288 21.80 -58.64 -15.26
N LEU A 289 20.56 -59.16 -15.19
CA LEU A 289 20.29 -60.60 -15.23
C LEU A 289 20.67 -61.24 -16.57
N LYS A 290 20.43 -60.54 -17.70
CA LYS A 290 20.85 -60.99 -19.03
C LYS A 290 22.37 -61.09 -19.13
N THR A 291 23.12 -60.11 -18.63
CA THR A 291 24.59 -60.16 -18.60
C THR A 291 25.10 -61.37 -17.81
N LEU A 292 24.47 -61.70 -16.68
CA LEU A 292 24.81 -62.91 -15.91
C LEU A 292 24.28 -64.22 -16.52
N LYS A 293 23.54 -64.18 -17.64
CA LYS A 293 22.85 -65.32 -18.24
C LYS A 293 21.90 -66.02 -17.26
N LYS A 294 21.28 -65.26 -16.36
CA LYS A 294 20.34 -65.74 -15.32
C LYS A 294 18.93 -65.17 -15.49
N MET A 295 18.51 -64.99 -16.73
CA MET A 295 17.18 -64.47 -17.02
C MET A 295 16.11 -65.53 -16.71
N PRO A 296 15.04 -65.20 -15.95
CA PRO A 296 13.90 -66.11 -15.77
C PRO A 296 13.10 -66.29 -17.07
N GLU A 297 12.29 -67.36 -17.12
CA GLU A 297 11.39 -67.64 -18.25
C GLU A 297 10.21 -66.65 -18.32
N LYS A 298 9.77 -66.11 -17.17
CA LYS A 298 8.68 -65.14 -17.06
C LYS A 298 9.17 -63.80 -16.55
N GLU A 299 8.70 -62.71 -17.15
CA GLU A 299 9.04 -61.35 -16.71
C GLU A 299 8.57 -61.06 -15.27
N GLU A 300 7.47 -61.66 -14.84
CA GLU A 300 6.92 -61.54 -13.47
C GLU A 300 7.89 -62.06 -12.39
N GLU A 301 8.80 -62.97 -12.76
CA GLU A 301 9.78 -63.56 -11.84
C GLU A 301 11.07 -62.72 -11.74
N VAL A 302 11.23 -61.69 -12.59
CA VAL A 302 12.41 -60.81 -12.62
C VAL A 302 12.73 -60.21 -11.25
N PRO A 303 11.77 -59.66 -10.48
CA PRO A 303 12.08 -59.10 -9.16
C PRO A 303 12.64 -60.15 -8.18
N ALA A 304 12.08 -61.36 -8.19
CA ALA A 304 12.49 -62.43 -7.29
C ALA A 304 13.88 -62.96 -7.64
N VAL A 305 14.14 -63.19 -8.94
CA VAL A 305 15.46 -63.63 -9.41
C VAL A 305 16.51 -62.55 -9.24
N PHE A 306 16.18 -61.28 -9.52
CA PHE A 306 17.09 -60.16 -9.29
C PHE A 306 17.52 -60.06 -7.82
N LYS A 307 16.57 -60.16 -6.89
CA LYS A 307 16.86 -60.17 -5.46
C LYS A 307 17.82 -61.31 -5.08
N LYS A 308 17.53 -62.53 -5.51
CA LYS A 308 18.38 -63.70 -5.25
C LYS A 308 19.79 -63.53 -5.80
N GLU A 309 19.90 -63.03 -7.03
CA GLU A 309 21.15 -63.06 -7.79
C GLU A 309 22.07 -61.87 -7.54
N PHE A 310 21.54 -60.72 -7.14
CA PHE A 310 22.33 -59.51 -6.88
C PHE A 310 22.33 -59.10 -5.41
N ILE A 311 21.22 -59.25 -4.69
CA ILE A 311 21.08 -58.76 -3.31
C ILE A 311 21.46 -59.85 -2.31
N ASP A 312 20.82 -61.02 -2.37
CA ASP A 312 21.06 -62.12 -1.42
C ASP A 312 22.47 -62.70 -1.60
N SER A 313 23.02 -62.63 -2.82
CA SER A 313 24.40 -62.98 -3.16
C SER A 313 25.44 -61.92 -2.73
N LYS A 314 25.00 -60.80 -2.13
CA LYS A 314 25.81 -59.68 -1.65
C LYS A 314 26.65 -58.99 -2.74
N LEU A 315 26.18 -59.02 -3.99
CA LEU A 315 26.82 -58.25 -5.07
C LEU A 315 26.49 -56.76 -4.99
N ILE A 316 25.29 -56.43 -4.50
CA ILE A 316 24.87 -55.06 -4.19
C ILE A 316 24.27 -54.99 -2.79
N GLU A 317 24.07 -53.76 -2.32
CA GLU A 317 23.63 -53.47 -0.95
C GLU A 317 22.19 -53.95 -0.65
N PRO A 318 21.91 -54.49 0.56
CA PRO A 318 20.59 -55.03 0.93
C PRO A 318 19.42 -54.04 0.85
N TYR A 319 19.67 -52.75 1.11
CA TYR A 319 18.62 -51.72 1.14
C TYR A 319 17.94 -51.49 -0.22
N TYR A 320 18.50 -52.01 -1.32
CA TYR A 320 17.85 -51.99 -2.63
C TYR A 320 16.56 -52.81 -2.68
N ALA A 321 16.41 -53.83 -1.83
CA ALA A 321 15.15 -54.57 -1.72
C ALA A 321 14.02 -53.67 -1.18
N ASP A 322 14.31 -52.85 -0.16
CA ASP A 322 13.35 -51.91 0.41
C ASP A 322 12.98 -50.81 -0.59
N ILE A 323 13.96 -50.31 -1.35
CA ILE A 323 13.73 -49.34 -2.43
C ILE A 323 12.79 -49.94 -3.49
N TRP A 324 13.04 -51.17 -3.92
CA TRP A 324 12.19 -51.86 -4.89
C TRP A 324 10.75 -51.93 -4.38
N GLN A 325 10.56 -52.44 -3.16
CA GLN A 325 9.23 -52.57 -2.57
C GLN A 325 8.52 -51.22 -2.43
N LYS A 326 9.24 -50.16 -2.05
CA LYS A 326 8.71 -48.80 -1.99
C LYS A 326 8.23 -48.32 -3.35
N ILE A 327 9.03 -48.50 -4.41
CA ILE A 327 8.67 -48.08 -5.76
C ILE A 327 7.45 -48.86 -6.28
N GLU A 328 7.36 -50.16 -6.03
CA GLU A 328 6.19 -50.97 -6.40
C GLU A 328 4.92 -50.51 -5.66
N ASN A 329 5.03 -50.26 -4.34
CA ASN A 329 3.91 -49.75 -3.54
C ASN A 329 3.45 -48.37 -4.03
N MET A 330 4.39 -47.48 -4.34
CA MET A 330 4.10 -46.17 -4.89
C MET A 330 3.43 -46.28 -6.27
N LYS A 331 3.90 -47.18 -7.15
CA LYS A 331 3.30 -47.38 -8.47
C LYS A 331 1.87 -47.92 -8.34
N LYS A 332 1.63 -48.86 -7.42
CA LYS A 332 0.28 -49.35 -7.12
C LYS A 332 -0.66 -48.24 -6.64
N LEU A 333 -0.20 -47.37 -5.74
CA LEU A 333 -0.99 -46.20 -5.31
C LEU A 333 -1.30 -45.26 -6.47
N ALA A 334 -0.33 -45.05 -7.38
CA ALA A 334 -0.56 -44.25 -8.58
C ALA A 334 -1.63 -44.87 -9.50
N ASP A 335 -1.57 -46.19 -9.74
CA ASP A 335 -2.54 -46.93 -10.56
C ASP A 335 -3.95 -46.91 -9.95
N GLU A 336 -4.04 -46.87 -8.61
CA GLU A 336 -5.28 -46.67 -7.85
C GLU A 336 -5.76 -45.21 -7.81
N LYS A 337 -5.12 -44.29 -8.56
CA LYS A 337 -5.38 -42.84 -8.58
C LYS A 337 -5.16 -42.13 -7.24
N LYS A 338 -4.32 -42.68 -6.36
CA LYS A 338 -3.92 -42.12 -5.05
C LYS A 338 -2.54 -41.47 -5.08
N ILE A 339 -2.11 -40.98 -6.23
CA ILE A 339 -0.80 -40.30 -6.42
C ILE A 339 -0.61 -39.08 -5.51
N ALA A 340 -1.70 -38.44 -5.08
CA ALA A 340 -1.69 -37.31 -4.15
C ALA A 340 -1.21 -37.70 -2.74
N GLU A 341 -1.33 -38.97 -2.32
CA GLU A 341 -0.93 -39.45 -1.00
C GLU A 341 0.59 -39.65 -0.86
N ILE A 342 1.30 -39.73 -1.99
CA ILE A 342 2.75 -39.98 -2.02
C ILE A 342 3.47 -38.64 -1.83
N PRO A 343 4.42 -38.45 -0.91
CA PRO A 343 5.15 -37.18 -0.83
C PRO A 343 6.04 -36.94 -2.06
N ASP A 344 6.08 -35.71 -2.59
CA ASP A 344 6.91 -35.38 -3.77
C ASP A 344 8.38 -35.73 -3.56
N LYS A 345 8.90 -35.39 -2.37
CA LYS A 345 10.27 -35.69 -1.96
C LYS A 345 10.61 -37.17 -2.13
N GLU A 346 9.69 -38.07 -1.77
CA GLU A 346 9.92 -39.51 -1.88
C GLU A 346 10.02 -39.96 -3.33
N VAL A 347 9.19 -39.42 -4.23
CA VAL A 347 9.24 -39.73 -5.67
C VAL A 347 10.61 -39.36 -6.26
N TYR A 348 11.12 -38.18 -5.91
CA TYR A 348 12.44 -37.73 -6.37
C TYR A 348 13.60 -38.52 -5.73
N GLU A 349 13.50 -38.87 -4.44
CA GLU A 349 14.49 -39.71 -3.78
C GLU A 349 14.57 -41.10 -4.41
N MET A 350 13.44 -41.73 -4.70
CA MET A 350 13.41 -43.04 -5.35
C MET A 350 14.11 -43.01 -6.72
N ARG A 351 13.93 -41.93 -7.48
CA ARG A 351 14.64 -41.72 -8.75
C ARG A 351 16.17 -41.68 -8.56
N GLU A 352 16.66 -41.00 -7.54
CA GLU A 352 18.10 -40.96 -7.24
C GLU A 352 18.64 -42.30 -6.76
N TYR A 353 17.86 -43.03 -5.96
CA TYR A 353 18.21 -44.40 -5.57
C TYR A 353 18.31 -45.35 -6.76
N VAL A 354 17.38 -45.26 -7.72
CA VAL A 354 17.46 -46.05 -8.97
C VAL A 354 18.68 -45.66 -9.81
N ARG A 355 19.03 -44.37 -9.88
CA ARG A 355 20.28 -43.93 -10.53
C ARG A 355 21.52 -44.50 -9.84
N LYS A 356 21.51 -44.58 -8.50
CA LYS A 356 22.59 -45.21 -7.74
C LYS A 356 22.65 -46.72 -8.00
N LEU A 357 21.51 -47.40 -8.00
CA LEU A 357 21.40 -48.83 -8.34
C LEU A 357 22.04 -49.14 -9.69
N ILE A 358 21.72 -48.36 -10.74
CA ILE A 358 22.29 -48.54 -12.08
C ILE A 358 23.82 -48.43 -12.04
N ARG A 359 24.37 -47.44 -11.32
CA ARG A 359 25.82 -47.26 -11.19
C ARG A 359 26.48 -48.43 -10.47
N ASP A 360 25.86 -48.92 -9.40
CA ASP A 360 26.42 -50.01 -8.61
C ASP A 360 26.31 -51.35 -9.36
N LEU A 361 25.22 -51.59 -10.09
CA LEU A 361 25.12 -52.72 -11.03
C LEU A 361 26.20 -52.66 -12.12
N ALA A 362 26.44 -51.50 -12.73
CA ALA A 362 27.46 -51.35 -13.76
C ALA A 362 28.88 -51.69 -13.25
N LYS A 363 29.21 -51.32 -12.01
CA LYS A 363 30.50 -51.68 -11.39
C LYS A 363 30.64 -53.19 -11.21
N VAL A 364 29.61 -53.82 -10.64
CA VAL A 364 29.58 -55.27 -10.38
C VAL A 364 29.70 -56.07 -11.67
N LEU A 365 28.97 -55.67 -12.71
CA LEU A 365 28.99 -56.36 -14.01
C LEU A 365 30.37 -56.25 -14.66
N LYS A 366 30.98 -55.07 -14.64
CA LYS A 366 32.34 -54.87 -15.17
C LYS A 366 33.38 -55.72 -14.44
N GLU A 367 33.30 -55.82 -13.12
CA GLU A 367 34.20 -56.66 -12.32
C GLU A 367 34.04 -58.16 -12.61
N LYS A 368 32.83 -58.60 -13.00
CA LYS A 368 32.57 -59.99 -13.37
C LYS A 368 33.02 -60.32 -14.79
N GLU A 369 32.84 -59.40 -15.74
CA GLU A 369 33.34 -59.56 -17.11
C GLU A 369 34.87 -59.71 -17.12
N VAL A 370 35.60 -58.88 -16.35
CA VAL A 370 37.07 -58.99 -16.22
C VAL A 370 37.50 -60.33 -15.63
N LYS A 371 36.77 -60.88 -14.66
CA LYS A 371 37.08 -62.18 -14.04
C LYS A 371 36.73 -63.40 -14.92
N GLU A 372 35.86 -63.24 -15.91
CA GLU A 372 35.56 -64.26 -16.91
C GLU A 372 36.56 -64.23 -18.08
N GLU A 373 37.18 -63.09 -18.38
CA GLU A 373 38.24 -62.97 -19.39
C GLU A 373 39.62 -63.43 -18.88
N GLU A 374 39.87 -63.38 -17.56
CA GLU A 374 41.10 -63.86 -16.91
C GLU A 374 41.11 -65.37 -16.63
N LYS A 375 40.02 -66.10 -16.92
CA LYS A 375 39.87 -67.55 -16.77
C LYS A 375 39.79 -68.24 -18.13
#